data_AF-A0A1Q6HDR1-F1
#
_entry.id   AF-A0A1Q6HDR1-F1
#
_cell.length_a   1.000
_cell.length_b   1.000
_cell.length_c   1.000
_cell.angle_alpha   90.00
_cell.angle_beta   90.00
_cell.angle_gamma   90.00
#
_symmetry.space_group_name_H-M   'P 1'
#
loop_
_entity.id
_entity.type
_entity.pdbx_description
1 polymer ?
#
loop_
_entity_poly.entity_id
_entity_poly.type
_entity_poly.pdbx_seq_one_letter_code
_entity_poly.pdbx_strand_id
1 'polypeptide(L)'
;MNNIVAQFLKVCKVPYTTFFSNKLFREHPYNNNFLGIKQMLSIYGIESQGMYFPDKDLSKLSFPCILHLDGDFMLAICVRNGFITYIWKDKQFVSNLLEFSRLWDGCALVVMNDISQAVEPDYKKHLHIEISKVIAKWAIYAIPVFLCIYSIVCYYDVFSIYANFQILLDLCGIALCFALVERQIYGYSKIGDKICSSLSFGNCSSILSTDKSKFSIYTWSEIGFGYFIGRLLCYALAPYFCFELSVVCCFAMIFGLWSMWQQIFVLKNVCIICTLVQVLVWVNGLIFLINIDNYSYFDSFI
;
A
#
# COMPACT_ATOMS: atom_id res chain seq x y z
N MET A 1 -7.42 -2.60 -6.48
CA MET A 1 -8.25 -3.37 -7.43
C MET A 1 -9.35 -4.02 -6.63
N ASN A 2 -10.61 -3.73 -6.97
CA ASN A 2 -11.73 -4.43 -6.36
C ASN A 2 -12.02 -5.68 -7.19
N ASN A 3 -12.02 -6.85 -6.56
CA ASN A 3 -12.44 -8.08 -7.21
C ASN A 3 -13.96 -8.06 -7.51
N ILE A 4 -14.43 -8.95 -8.38
CA ILE A 4 -15.86 -8.99 -8.79
C ILE A 4 -16.82 -9.20 -7.62
N VAL A 5 -16.43 -9.97 -6.60
CA VAL A 5 -17.23 -10.19 -5.38
C VAL A 5 -17.34 -8.89 -4.57
N ALA A 6 -16.22 -8.17 -4.36
CA ALA A 6 -16.21 -6.88 -3.69
C ALA A 6 -17.07 -5.84 -4.43
N GLN A 7 -17.01 -5.82 -5.76
CA GLN A 7 -17.86 -4.95 -6.59
C GLN A 7 -19.34 -5.32 -6.44
N PHE A 8 -19.66 -6.61 -6.46
CA PHE A 8 -21.03 -7.11 -6.27
C PHE A 8 -21.58 -6.68 -4.90
N LEU A 9 -20.86 -6.96 -3.82
CA LEU A 9 -21.23 -6.58 -2.46
C LEU A 9 -21.43 -5.07 -2.32
N LYS A 10 -20.58 -4.27 -2.97
CA LYS A 10 -20.69 -2.81 -3.00
C LYS A 10 -21.97 -2.33 -3.69
N VAL A 11 -22.34 -2.91 -4.83
CA VAL A 11 -23.57 -2.54 -5.57
C VAL A 11 -24.81 -2.95 -4.77
N CYS A 12 -24.77 -4.12 -4.15
CA CYS A 12 -25.85 -4.61 -3.28
C CYS A 12 -25.91 -3.90 -1.91
N LYS A 13 -24.94 -3.03 -1.60
CA LYS A 13 -24.80 -2.34 -0.30
C LYS A 13 -24.71 -3.31 0.89
N VAL A 14 -24.17 -4.50 0.67
CA VAL A 14 -23.91 -5.48 1.73
C VAL A 14 -22.76 -4.96 2.60
N PRO A 15 -22.84 -4.99 3.93
CA PRO A 15 -21.72 -4.61 4.78
C PRO A 15 -20.56 -5.61 4.63
N TYR A 16 -19.42 -5.13 4.14
CA TYR A 16 -18.19 -5.91 3.98
C TYR A 16 -16.95 -5.05 4.22
N THR A 17 -15.83 -5.70 4.50
CA THR A 17 -14.49 -5.12 4.62
C THR A 17 -13.68 -5.43 3.37
N THR A 18 -12.93 -4.44 2.86
CA THR A 18 -12.20 -4.64 1.61
C THR A 18 -11.09 -5.68 1.77
N PHE A 19 -10.51 -5.76 2.97
CA PHE A 19 -9.50 -6.74 3.32
C PHE A 19 -10.05 -8.18 3.25
N PHE A 20 -11.18 -8.46 3.90
CA PHE A 20 -11.75 -9.81 3.94
C PHE A 20 -12.19 -10.28 2.56
N SER A 21 -12.93 -9.44 1.82
CA SER A 21 -13.38 -9.79 0.46
C SER A 21 -12.20 -10.08 -0.48
N ASN A 22 -11.14 -9.27 -0.44
CA ASN A 22 -9.94 -9.52 -1.25
C ASN A 22 -9.16 -10.76 -0.82
N LYS A 23 -9.06 -11.00 0.48
CA LYS A 23 -8.41 -12.21 1.03
C LYS A 23 -9.16 -13.46 0.56
N LEU A 24 -10.48 -13.48 0.77
CA LEU A 24 -11.35 -14.56 0.36
C LEU A 24 -11.22 -14.84 -1.15
N PHE A 25 -11.26 -13.79 -1.99
CA PHE A 25 -11.12 -13.95 -3.43
C PHE A 25 -9.75 -14.50 -3.85
N ARG A 26 -8.66 -14.04 -3.23
CA ARG A 26 -7.30 -14.49 -3.59
C ARG A 26 -7.00 -15.91 -3.14
N GLU A 27 -7.49 -16.31 -1.97
CA GLU A 27 -7.22 -17.61 -1.37
C GLU A 27 -8.13 -18.72 -1.91
N HIS A 28 -9.24 -18.35 -2.57
CA HIS A 28 -10.19 -19.33 -3.09
C HIS A 28 -9.65 -20.05 -4.34
N PRO A 29 -9.59 -21.41 -4.36
CA PRO A 29 -9.04 -22.18 -5.49
C PRO A 29 -9.74 -21.95 -6.83
N TYR A 30 -11.02 -21.59 -6.79
CA TYR A 30 -11.91 -21.43 -7.95
C TYR A 30 -12.33 -19.98 -8.20
N ASN A 31 -11.49 -18.99 -7.86
CA ASN A 31 -11.83 -17.57 -7.95
C ASN A 31 -12.11 -17.03 -9.37
N ASN A 32 -11.85 -17.84 -10.40
CA ASN A 32 -12.03 -17.52 -11.81
C ASN A 32 -13.22 -18.25 -12.45
N ASN A 33 -14.11 -18.87 -11.66
CA ASN A 33 -15.32 -19.51 -12.18
C ASN A 33 -16.55 -19.21 -11.33
N PHE A 34 -17.74 -19.46 -11.89
CA PHE A 34 -19.01 -19.22 -11.18
C PHE A 34 -19.18 -20.05 -9.92
N LEU A 35 -18.59 -21.25 -9.85
CA LEU A 35 -18.66 -22.09 -8.65
C LEU A 35 -17.98 -21.40 -7.47
N GLY A 36 -16.76 -20.88 -7.68
CA GLY A 36 -16.05 -20.16 -6.62
C GLY A 36 -16.73 -18.86 -6.24
N ILE A 37 -17.23 -18.10 -7.23
CA ILE A 37 -18.00 -16.88 -6.94
C ILE A 37 -19.26 -17.20 -6.13
N LYS A 38 -20.01 -18.24 -6.50
CA LYS A 38 -21.18 -18.73 -5.75
C LYS A 38 -20.80 -19.10 -4.30
N GLN A 39 -19.73 -19.88 -4.12
CA GLN A 39 -19.25 -20.28 -2.80
C GLN A 39 -18.84 -19.06 -1.95
N MET A 40 -18.17 -18.09 -2.55
CA MET A 40 -17.78 -16.86 -1.87
C MET A 40 -18.99 -16.00 -1.48
N LEU A 41 -19.99 -15.85 -2.34
CA LEU A 41 -21.23 -15.12 -2.03
C LEU A 41 -22.02 -15.81 -0.91
N SER A 42 -22.02 -17.14 -0.88
CA SER A 42 -22.68 -17.93 0.18
C SER A 42 -22.10 -17.63 1.57
N ILE A 43 -20.82 -17.27 1.68
CA ILE A 43 -20.18 -16.89 2.96
C ILE A 43 -20.81 -15.62 3.54
N TYR A 44 -21.31 -14.71 2.68
CA TYR A 44 -22.04 -13.50 3.10
C TYR A 44 -23.54 -13.75 3.31
N GLY A 45 -24.01 -15.00 3.18
CA GLY A 45 -25.44 -15.35 3.23
C GLY A 45 -26.20 -15.07 1.92
N ILE A 46 -25.49 -14.88 0.80
CA ILE A 46 -26.12 -14.61 -0.51
C ILE A 46 -26.22 -15.93 -1.29
N GLU A 47 -27.45 -16.41 -1.48
CA GLU A 47 -27.72 -17.59 -2.29
C GLU A 47 -27.78 -17.20 -3.77
N SER A 48 -26.94 -17.85 -4.57
CA SER A 48 -26.86 -17.58 -6.00
C SER A 48 -26.84 -18.87 -6.82
N GLN A 49 -27.36 -18.78 -8.05
CA GLN A 49 -27.46 -19.90 -8.98
C GLN A 49 -26.90 -19.50 -10.35
N GLY A 50 -26.01 -20.35 -10.86
CA GLY A 50 -25.53 -20.25 -12.23
C GLY A 50 -26.63 -20.72 -13.18
N MET A 51 -27.00 -19.87 -14.13
CA MET A 51 -28.03 -20.14 -15.13
C MET A 51 -27.48 -19.86 -16.53
N TYR A 52 -27.91 -20.67 -17.49
CA TYR A 52 -27.60 -20.49 -18.90
C TYR A 52 -28.87 -20.09 -19.65
N PHE A 53 -28.80 -18.99 -20.39
CA PHE A 53 -29.89 -18.42 -21.17
C PHE A 53 -29.55 -18.52 -22.66
N PRO A 54 -30.02 -19.57 -23.37
CA PRO A 54 -29.72 -19.76 -24.79
C PRO A 54 -30.20 -18.59 -25.65
N ASP A 55 -31.36 -18.02 -25.30
CA ASP A 55 -31.98 -16.89 -26.03
C ASP A 55 -31.27 -15.56 -25.77
N LYS A 56 -30.31 -15.53 -24.83
CA LYS A 56 -29.59 -14.33 -24.37
C LYS A 56 -30.53 -13.17 -24.00
N ASP A 57 -31.70 -13.52 -23.48
CA ASP A 57 -32.72 -12.57 -23.07
C ASP A 57 -32.44 -12.06 -21.65
N LEU A 58 -31.89 -10.85 -21.59
CA LEU A 58 -31.52 -10.17 -20.35
C LEU A 58 -32.72 -9.75 -19.52
N SER A 59 -33.93 -9.71 -20.09
CA SER A 59 -35.15 -9.36 -19.35
C SER A 59 -35.56 -10.43 -18.33
N LYS A 60 -35.11 -11.67 -18.51
CA LYS A 60 -35.35 -12.80 -17.61
C LYS A 60 -34.45 -12.79 -16.36
N LEU A 61 -33.46 -11.91 -16.31
CA LEU A 61 -32.49 -11.82 -15.22
C LEU A 61 -33.00 -10.93 -14.08
N SER A 62 -32.70 -11.36 -12.85
CA SER A 62 -32.80 -10.48 -11.68
C SER A 62 -31.49 -9.69 -11.53
N PHE A 63 -31.60 -8.37 -11.39
CA PHE A 63 -30.46 -7.47 -11.22
C PHE A 63 -30.33 -7.01 -9.75
N PRO A 64 -29.10 -6.80 -9.25
CA PRO A 64 -27.81 -6.99 -9.91
C PRO A 64 -27.41 -8.47 -10.02
N CYS A 65 -26.69 -8.83 -11.10
CA CYS A 65 -26.19 -10.20 -11.33
C CYS A 65 -24.78 -10.17 -11.96
N ILE A 66 -24.07 -11.30 -11.87
CA ILE A 66 -22.72 -11.43 -12.45
C ILE A 66 -22.83 -12.18 -13.78
N LEU A 67 -22.29 -11.59 -14.84
CA LEU A 67 -22.28 -12.16 -16.19
C LEU A 67 -20.88 -12.61 -16.57
N HIS A 68 -20.79 -13.58 -17.46
CA HIS A 68 -19.55 -14.03 -18.07
C HIS A 68 -19.50 -13.63 -19.55
N LEU A 69 -18.38 -13.06 -19.98
CA LEU A 69 -18.13 -12.65 -21.36
C LEU A 69 -16.65 -12.84 -21.69
N ASP A 70 -16.35 -13.59 -22.75
CA ASP A 70 -15.00 -13.82 -23.29
C ASP A 70 -13.93 -14.17 -22.22
N GLY A 71 -14.30 -15.02 -21.26
CA GLY A 71 -13.38 -15.49 -20.22
C GLY A 71 -13.18 -14.53 -19.04
N ASP A 72 -13.98 -13.47 -18.95
CA ASP A 72 -13.96 -12.51 -17.84
C ASP A 72 -15.35 -12.33 -17.22
N PHE A 73 -15.38 -11.81 -15.99
CA PHE A 73 -16.63 -11.53 -15.27
C PHE A 73 -16.98 -10.05 -15.31
N MET A 74 -18.27 -9.78 -15.45
CA MET A 74 -18.84 -8.43 -15.44
C MET A 74 -19.99 -8.38 -14.45
N LEU A 75 -20.18 -7.22 -13.82
CA LEU A 75 -21.30 -7.00 -12.91
C LEU A 75 -22.39 -6.20 -13.62
N ALA A 76 -23.52 -6.83 -13.93
CA ALA A 76 -24.68 -6.13 -14.47
C ALA A 76 -25.50 -5.50 -13.33
N ILE A 77 -25.69 -4.18 -13.37
CA ILE A 77 -26.34 -3.40 -12.30
C ILE A 77 -27.84 -3.30 -12.54
N CYS A 78 -28.25 -2.87 -13.73
CA CYS A 78 -29.65 -2.73 -14.11
C CYS A 78 -29.81 -2.53 -15.62
N VAL A 79 -31.04 -2.75 -16.10
CA VAL A 79 -31.49 -2.41 -17.45
C VAL A 79 -32.54 -1.31 -17.35
N ARG A 80 -32.37 -0.22 -18.12
CA ARG A 80 -33.32 0.90 -18.20
C ARG A 80 -33.41 1.41 -19.63
N ASN A 81 -34.62 1.61 -20.13
CA ASN A 81 -34.90 2.22 -21.44
C ASN A 81 -34.10 1.58 -22.61
N GLY A 82 -33.92 0.25 -22.60
CA GLY A 82 -33.16 -0.47 -23.63
C GLY A 82 -31.63 -0.37 -23.51
N PHE A 83 -31.11 0.18 -22.41
CA PHE A 83 -29.68 0.21 -22.09
C PHE A 83 -29.38 -0.63 -20.86
N ILE A 84 -28.24 -1.32 -20.89
CA ILE A 84 -27.70 -2.05 -19.75
C ILE A 84 -26.55 -1.25 -19.13
N THR A 85 -26.58 -1.12 -17.80
CA THR A 85 -25.47 -0.57 -17.03
C THR A 85 -24.70 -1.71 -16.38
N TYR A 86 -23.40 -1.79 -16.64
CA TYR A 86 -22.54 -2.83 -16.09
C TYR A 86 -21.17 -2.28 -15.67
N ILE A 87 -20.49 -3.00 -14.78
CA ILE A 87 -19.12 -2.72 -14.38
C ILE A 87 -18.22 -3.79 -14.98
N TRP A 88 -17.18 -3.34 -15.66
CA TRP A 88 -16.12 -4.19 -16.19
C TRP A 88 -14.75 -3.53 -15.90
N LYS A 89 -13.81 -4.30 -15.33
CA LYS A 89 -12.46 -3.83 -14.98
C LYS A 89 -12.44 -2.51 -14.19
N ASP A 90 -13.24 -2.43 -13.13
CA ASP A 90 -13.40 -1.25 -12.25
C ASP A 90 -13.97 0.01 -12.95
N LYS A 91 -14.47 -0.09 -14.18
CA LYS A 91 -15.12 1.00 -14.93
C LYS A 91 -16.59 0.67 -15.19
N GLN A 92 -17.44 1.69 -15.06
CA GLN A 92 -18.85 1.58 -15.38
C GLN A 92 -19.08 1.91 -16.85
N PHE A 93 -19.87 1.08 -17.53
CA PHE A 93 -20.23 1.22 -18.93
C PHE A 93 -21.75 1.21 -19.07
N VAL A 94 -22.22 1.87 -20.14
CA VAL A 94 -23.61 1.84 -20.58
C VAL A 94 -23.59 1.46 -22.05
N SER A 95 -24.31 0.40 -22.39
CA SER A 95 -24.36 -0.10 -23.77
C SER A 95 -25.81 -0.42 -24.16
N ASN A 96 -26.08 -0.41 -25.46
CA ASN A 96 -27.38 -0.82 -25.97
C ASN A 96 -27.59 -2.31 -25.64
N LEU A 97 -28.78 -2.66 -25.18
CA LEU A 97 -29.12 -4.02 -24.75
C LEU A 97 -28.99 -5.04 -25.89
N LEU A 98 -29.32 -4.66 -27.13
CA LEU A 98 -29.23 -5.55 -28.29
C LEU A 98 -27.78 -5.84 -28.68
N GLU A 99 -26.92 -4.82 -28.62
CA GLU A 99 -25.48 -5.00 -28.88
C GLU A 99 -24.83 -5.85 -27.79
N PHE A 100 -25.16 -5.59 -26.53
CA PHE A 100 -24.63 -6.33 -25.41
C PHE A 100 -25.08 -7.81 -25.43
N SER A 101 -26.34 -8.09 -25.75
CA SER A 101 -26.86 -9.46 -25.88
C SER A 101 -26.10 -10.28 -26.92
N ARG A 102 -25.58 -9.66 -27.99
CA ARG A 102 -24.74 -10.36 -28.98
C ARG A 102 -23.40 -10.80 -28.41
N LEU A 103 -22.80 -9.96 -27.56
CA LEU A 103 -21.49 -10.20 -26.95
C LEU A 103 -21.56 -11.16 -25.74
N TRP A 104 -22.68 -11.20 -25.03
CA TRP A 104 -22.84 -12.03 -23.83
C TRP A 104 -22.90 -13.53 -24.17
N ASP A 105 -22.23 -14.37 -23.38
CA ASP A 105 -22.16 -15.81 -23.60
C ASP A 105 -23.45 -16.56 -23.20
N GLY A 106 -24.43 -15.87 -22.58
CA GLY A 106 -25.66 -16.47 -22.06
C GLY A 106 -25.53 -17.02 -20.64
N CYS A 107 -24.32 -17.06 -20.07
CA CYS A 107 -24.09 -17.51 -18.70
C CYS A 107 -24.20 -16.36 -17.69
N ALA A 108 -25.00 -16.55 -16.64
CA ALA A 108 -25.16 -15.59 -15.54
C ALA A 108 -25.18 -16.29 -14.18
N LEU A 109 -24.73 -15.59 -13.15
CA LEU A 109 -24.92 -15.94 -11.75
C LEU A 109 -25.95 -14.99 -11.15
N VAL A 110 -27.13 -15.53 -10.88
CA VAL A 110 -28.31 -14.78 -10.43
C VAL A 110 -28.51 -15.03 -8.93
N VAL A 111 -28.85 -13.97 -8.18
CA VAL A 111 -29.19 -14.10 -6.76
C VAL A 111 -30.63 -14.60 -6.61
N MET A 112 -30.82 -15.55 -5.71
CA MET A 112 -32.09 -16.24 -5.48
C MET A 112 -32.81 -15.75 -4.21
N ASN A 113 -32.08 -15.21 -3.24
CA ASN A 113 -32.61 -14.79 -1.95
C ASN A 113 -32.62 -13.26 -1.77
N ASP A 114 -33.33 -12.79 -0.75
CA ASP A 114 -33.27 -11.39 -0.34
C ASP A 114 -31.91 -11.09 0.31
N ILE A 115 -31.23 -10.07 -0.20
CA ILE A 115 -29.88 -9.64 0.22
C ILE A 115 -29.95 -8.78 1.50
N SER A 116 -31.15 -8.43 1.99
CA SER A 116 -31.34 -7.54 3.14
C SER A 116 -30.64 -8.00 4.43
N GLN A 117 -30.50 -9.31 4.64
CA GLN A 117 -29.81 -9.89 5.81
C GLN A 117 -28.36 -10.29 5.53
N ALA A 118 -27.89 -10.16 4.29
CA ALA A 118 -26.53 -10.53 3.93
C ALA A 118 -25.51 -9.63 4.62
N VAL A 119 -24.48 -10.24 5.19
CA VAL A 119 -23.43 -9.54 5.93
C VAL A 119 -22.17 -10.39 5.94
N GLU A 120 -21.01 -9.74 5.99
CA GLU A 120 -19.75 -10.43 6.22
C GLU A 120 -19.73 -11.16 7.57
N PRO A 121 -19.26 -12.42 7.63
CA PRO A 121 -19.04 -13.11 8.89
C PRO A 121 -17.97 -12.39 9.73
N ASP A 122 -18.20 -12.27 11.03
CA ASP A 122 -17.32 -11.54 11.95
C ASP A 122 -17.02 -10.09 11.53
N TYR A 123 -17.96 -9.43 10.82
CA TYR A 123 -17.77 -8.09 10.27
C TYR A 123 -17.14 -7.09 11.25
N LYS A 124 -17.59 -7.04 12.51
CA LYS A 124 -17.04 -6.12 13.53
C LYS A 124 -15.55 -6.37 13.77
N LYS A 125 -15.12 -7.63 13.85
CA LYS A 125 -13.73 -8.00 14.08
C LYS A 125 -12.85 -7.61 12.90
N HIS A 126 -13.30 -7.91 11.68
CA HIS A 126 -12.56 -7.52 10.47
C HIS A 126 -12.52 -5.99 10.30
N LEU A 127 -13.59 -5.30 10.65
CA LEU A 127 -13.65 -3.84 10.63
C LEU A 127 -12.63 -3.23 11.61
N HIS A 128 -12.53 -3.75 12.83
CA HIS A 128 -11.50 -3.30 13.79
C HIS A 128 -10.08 -3.54 13.26
N ILE A 129 -9.83 -4.65 12.56
CA ILE A 129 -8.53 -4.94 11.94
C ILE A 129 -8.24 -4.00 10.77
N GLU A 130 -9.23 -3.68 9.93
CA GLU A 130 -9.07 -2.75 8.81
C GLU A 130 -8.80 -1.33 9.32
N ILE A 131 -9.57 -0.88 10.30
CA ILE A 131 -9.39 0.41 10.96
C ILE A 131 -8.02 0.48 11.65
N SER A 132 -7.61 -0.55 12.40
CA SER A 132 -6.31 -0.54 13.08
C SER A 132 -5.14 -0.47 12.09
N LYS A 133 -5.23 -1.15 10.94
CA LYS A 133 -4.23 -1.04 9.87
C LYS A 133 -4.17 0.36 9.27
N VAL A 134 -5.32 1.00 9.04
CA VAL A 134 -5.38 2.37 8.52
C VAL A 134 -4.79 3.35 9.54
N ILE A 135 -5.19 3.23 10.81
CA ILE A 135 -4.64 4.06 11.90
C ILE A 135 -3.14 3.87 12.02
N ALA A 136 -2.64 2.63 12.05
CA ALA A 136 -1.21 2.35 12.12
C ALA A 136 -0.45 2.97 10.94
N LYS A 137 -0.98 2.85 9.71
CA LYS A 137 -0.40 3.47 8.52
C LYS A 137 -0.31 4.99 8.63
N TRP A 138 -1.36 5.66 9.12
CA TRP A 138 -1.34 7.11 9.30
C TRP A 138 -0.47 7.55 10.49
N ALA A 139 -0.47 6.79 11.57
CA ALA A 139 0.35 7.05 12.76
C ALA A 139 1.84 7.09 12.41
N ILE A 140 2.29 6.20 11.51
CA ILE A 140 3.68 6.16 11.03
C ILE A 140 4.10 7.47 10.37
N TYR A 141 3.19 8.20 9.72
CA TYR A 141 3.49 9.52 9.13
C TYR A 141 3.23 10.68 10.10
N ALA A 142 2.17 10.56 10.91
CA ALA A 142 1.76 11.63 11.82
C ALA A 142 2.74 11.82 12.98
N ILE A 143 3.29 10.74 13.54
CA ILE A 143 4.22 10.81 14.68
C ILE A 143 5.51 11.57 14.31
N PRO A 144 6.22 11.25 13.20
CA PRO A 144 7.39 12.02 12.79
C PRO A 144 7.09 13.50 12.52
N VAL A 145 5.97 13.79 11.86
CA VAL A 145 5.58 15.20 11.60
C VAL A 145 5.31 15.93 12.91
N PHE A 146 4.63 15.29 13.87
CA PHE A 146 4.41 15.85 15.19
C PHE A 146 5.73 16.09 15.94
N LEU A 147 6.66 15.13 15.92
CA LEU A 147 7.98 15.28 16.54
C LEU A 147 8.79 16.42 15.92
N CYS A 148 8.70 16.61 14.60
CA CYS A 148 9.32 17.74 13.89
C CYS A 148 8.72 19.08 14.32
N ILE A 149 7.39 19.19 14.41
CA ILE A 149 6.74 20.42 14.88
C ILE A 149 7.13 20.68 16.34
N TYR A 150 7.11 19.65 17.18
CA TYR A 150 7.51 19.74 18.58
C TYR A 150 8.96 20.23 18.73
N SER A 151 9.90 19.65 17.98
CA SER A 151 11.31 20.04 18.02
C SER A 151 11.50 21.49 17.60
N ILE A 152 10.81 21.96 16.56
CA ILE A 152 10.88 23.36 16.10
C ILE A 152 10.32 24.32 17.15
N VAL A 153 9.20 23.98 17.79
CA VAL A 153 8.54 24.88 18.76
C VAL A 153 9.33 24.96 20.07
N CYS A 154 9.79 23.83 20.60
CA CYS A 154 10.47 23.79 21.90
C CYS A 154 11.93 24.25 21.85
N TYR A 155 12.59 24.12 20.70
CA TYR A 155 14.01 24.39 20.52
C TYR A 155 14.28 25.41 19.40
N TYR A 156 13.34 26.33 19.16
CA TYR A 156 13.43 27.33 18.10
C TYR A 156 14.73 28.17 18.18
N ASP A 157 15.08 28.64 19.38
CA ASP A 157 16.28 29.46 19.61
C ASP A 157 17.58 28.64 19.57
N VAL A 158 17.46 27.31 19.66
CA VAL A 158 18.58 26.36 19.74
C VAL A 158 18.95 25.84 18.35
N PHE A 159 17.96 25.62 17.48
CA PHE A 159 18.21 24.99 16.19
C PHE A 159 18.68 25.95 15.10
N SER A 160 19.88 25.68 14.59
CA SER A 160 20.40 26.31 13.39
C SER A 160 19.57 25.96 12.14
N ILE A 161 19.73 26.75 11.07
CA ILE A 161 19.13 26.44 9.76
C ILE A 161 19.53 25.05 9.25
N TYR A 162 20.73 24.58 9.61
CA TYR A 162 21.23 23.26 9.24
C TYR A 162 20.49 22.13 9.96
N ALA A 163 20.21 22.29 11.25
CA ALA A 163 19.43 21.32 12.02
C ALA A 163 18.00 21.19 11.47
N ASN A 164 17.35 22.31 11.15
CA ASN A 164 16.03 22.33 10.52
C ASN A 164 16.03 21.62 9.16
N PHE A 165 17.07 21.83 8.35
CA PHE A 165 17.22 21.13 7.07
C PHE A 165 17.45 19.62 7.24
N GLN A 166 18.24 19.20 8.23
CA GLN A 166 18.44 17.78 8.55
C GLN A 166 17.16 17.08 8.99
N ILE A 167 16.32 17.74 9.80
CA ILE A 167 15.00 17.22 10.19
C ILE A 167 14.12 16.99 8.94
N LEU A 168 14.16 17.90 7.96
CA LEU A 168 13.42 17.73 6.71
C LEU A 168 13.94 16.55 5.88
N LEU A 169 15.26 16.36 5.83
CA LEU A 169 15.88 15.20 5.17
C LEU A 169 15.51 13.90 5.88
N ASP A 170 15.41 13.90 7.21
CA ASP A 170 14.99 12.74 7.99
C ASP A 170 13.51 12.38 7.73
N LEU A 171 12.61 13.37 7.61
CA LEU A 171 11.23 13.13 7.18
C LEU A 171 11.15 12.51 5.77
N CYS A 172 11.98 12.98 4.84
CA CYS A 172 12.10 12.38 3.51
C CYS A 172 12.60 10.93 3.60
N GLY A 173 13.61 10.68 4.44
CA GLY A 173 14.16 9.35 4.70
C GLY A 173 13.13 8.37 5.25
N ILE A 174 12.35 8.79 6.25
CA ILE A 174 11.24 8.01 6.83
C ILE A 174 10.21 7.65 5.75
N ALA A 175 9.83 8.61 4.90
CA ALA A 175 8.85 8.38 3.85
C ALA A 175 9.36 7.36 2.80
N LEU A 176 10.64 7.44 2.40
CA LEU A 176 11.24 6.49 1.47
C LEU A 176 11.42 5.10 2.09
N CYS A 177 11.89 5.01 3.34
CA CYS A 177 12.01 3.74 4.06
C CYS A 177 10.64 3.06 4.25
N PHE A 178 9.60 3.82 4.57
CA PHE A 178 8.24 3.28 4.63
C PHE A 178 7.76 2.77 3.27
N ALA A 179 8.05 3.51 2.17
CA ALA A 179 7.71 3.04 0.83
C ALA A 179 8.43 1.72 0.47
N LEU A 180 9.68 1.54 0.92
CA LEU A 180 10.41 0.28 0.77
C LEU A 180 9.75 -0.86 1.57
N VAL A 181 9.36 -0.62 2.82
CA VAL A 181 8.67 -1.60 3.67
C VAL A 181 7.30 -1.96 3.09
N GLU A 182 6.51 -0.98 2.64
CA GLU A 182 5.21 -1.22 2.01
C GLU A 182 5.36 -2.11 0.77
N ARG A 183 6.37 -1.82 -0.06
CA ARG A 183 6.68 -2.62 -1.24
C ARG A 183 7.14 -4.04 -0.89
N GLN A 184 7.88 -4.22 0.20
CA GLN A 184 8.35 -5.52 0.65
C GLN A 184 7.20 -6.41 1.18
N ILE A 185 6.25 -5.81 1.90
CA ILE A 185 5.11 -6.52 2.49
C ILE A 185 4.03 -6.81 1.43
N TYR A 186 3.67 -5.81 0.62
CA TYR A 186 2.51 -5.88 -0.28
C TYR A 186 2.86 -6.09 -1.76
N GLY A 187 4.15 -6.07 -2.12
CA GLY A 187 4.62 -6.13 -3.51
C GLY A 187 4.37 -4.86 -4.33
N TYR A 188 3.68 -3.88 -3.76
CA TYR A 188 3.28 -2.62 -4.38
C TYR A 188 3.44 -1.48 -3.38
N SER A 189 3.82 -0.31 -3.87
CA SER A 189 3.81 0.92 -3.06
C SER A 189 3.46 2.11 -3.92
N LYS A 190 2.49 2.93 -3.49
CA LYS A 190 2.03 4.07 -4.32
C LYS A 190 3.15 5.08 -4.57
N ILE A 191 3.95 5.35 -3.53
CA ILE A 191 5.09 6.28 -3.59
C ILE A 191 6.23 5.64 -4.37
N GLY A 192 6.61 4.40 -4.03
CA GLY A 192 7.75 3.74 -4.64
C GLY A 192 7.55 3.42 -6.12
N ASP A 193 6.34 3.00 -6.53
CA ASP A 193 6.06 2.73 -7.95
C ASP A 193 5.99 4.01 -8.78
N LYS A 194 5.49 5.11 -8.22
CA LYS A 194 5.52 6.42 -8.89
C LYS A 194 6.95 6.92 -9.09
N ILE A 195 7.83 6.72 -8.10
CA ILE A 195 9.25 7.09 -8.20
C ILE A 195 9.97 6.17 -9.20
N CYS A 196 9.85 4.85 -9.07
CA CYS A 196 10.50 3.90 -9.98
C CYS A 196 9.93 4.00 -11.42
N SER A 197 8.67 4.45 -11.63
CA SER A 197 8.12 4.67 -13.00
C SER A 197 8.54 6.01 -13.61
N SER A 198 8.73 7.05 -12.79
CA SER A 198 9.12 8.38 -13.27
C SER A 198 10.60 8.46 -13.65
N LEU A 199 11.44 7.65 -13.00
CA LEU A 199 12.85 7.49 -13.34
C LEU A 199 12.99 6.16 -14.07
N SER A 200 13.00 6.21 -15.41
CA SER A 200 12.98 5.10 -16.39
C SER A 200 14.06 3.99 -16.24
N PHE A 201 14.76 3.89 -15.12
CA PHE A 201 15.93 3.02 -14.91
C PHE A 201 15.81 2.20 -13.62
N GLY A 202 15.44 0.92 -13.73
CA GLY A 202 15.72 -0.08 -12.69
C GLY A 202 14.48 -0.67 -12.00
N ASN A 203 14.42 -2.01 -11.99
CA ASN A 203 13.39 -2.77 -11.29
C ASN A 203 13.73 -2.90 -9.80
N CYS A 204 13.08 -2.08 -8.97
CA CYS A 204 13.22 -2.09 -7.51
C CYS A 204 12.87 -3.47 -6.87
N SER A 205 12.03 -4.30 -7.52
CA SER A 205 11.51 -5.57 -7.00
C SER A 205 12.50 -6.73 -6.89
N SER A 206 13.55 -6.77 -7.73
CA SER A 206 14.51 -7.88 -7.73
C SER A 206 15.44 -7.87 -6.51
N ILE A 207 15.75 -6.69 -5.99
CA ILE A 207 16.68 -6.52 -4.85
C ILE A 207 15.96 -6.74 -3.51
N LEU A 208 14.74 -6.20 -3.38
CA LEU A 208 13.92 -6.27 -2.16
C LEU A 208 13.42 -7.70 -1.82
N SER A 209 13.40 -8.59 -2.82
CA SER A 209 12.97 -9.99 -2.66
C SER A 209 14.13 -10.97 -2.43
N THR A 210 15.39 -10.52 -2.57
CA THR A 210 16.56 -11.39 -2.37
C THR A 210 16.85 -11.57 -0.87
N ASP A 211 17.30 -12.75 -0.44
CA ASP A 211 17.67 -13.01 0.97
C ASP A 211 18.71 -12.03 1.53
N LYS A 212 19.54 -11.43 0.67
CA LYS A 212 20.51 -10.38 1.01
C LYS A 212 19.89 -9.06 1.48
N SER A 213 18.57 -8.88 1.30
CA SER A 213 17.81 -7.73 1.79
C SER A 213 17.42 -7.82 3.27
N LYS A 214 17.64 -8.99 3.89
CA LYS A 214 17.35 -9.27 5.30
C LYS A 214 18.63 -9.40 6.11
N PHE A 215 18.63 -8.81 7.29
CA PHE A 215 19.59 -9.07 8.34
C PHE A 215 18.88 -9.85 9.45
N SER A 216 18.99 -11.18 9.41
CA SER A 216 18.29 -12.09 10.33
C SER A 216 16.75 -11.91 10.25
N ILE A 217 16.12 -11.42 11.33
CA ILE A 217 14.66 -11.22 11.43
C ILE A 217 14.22 -9.87 10.82
N TYR A 218 15.13 -8.89 10.76
CA TYR A 218 14.83 -7.54 10.32
C TYR A 218 15.31 -7.27 8.90
N THR A 219 14.66 -6.33 8.23
CA THR A 219 15.02 -5.92 6.87
C THR A 219 15.92 -4.68 6.93
N TRP A 220 16.80 -4.50 5.93
CA TRP A 220 17.62 -3.27 5.89
C TRP A 220 16.76 -1.99 5.78
N SER A 221 15.56 -2.10 5.21
CA SER A 221 14.57 -1.02 5.15
C SER A 221 14.02 -0.65 6.53
N GLU A 222 13.78 -1.64 7.40
CA GLU A 222 13.36 -1.43 8.80
C GLU A 222 14.49 -0.81 9.63
N ILE A 223 15.73 -1.25 9.43
CA ILE A 223 16.90 -0.65 10.10
C ILE A 223 17.07 0.81 9.66
N GLY A 224 16.95 1.10 8.35
CA GLY A 224 16.98 2.47 7.84
C GLY A 224 15.84 3.34 8.38
N PHE A 225 14.64 2.78 8.50
CA PHE A 225 13.50 3.45 9.13
C PHE A 225 13.79 3.80 10.60
N GLY A 226 14.35 2.85 11.36
CA GLY A 226 14.79 3.07 12.74
C GLY A 226 15.88 4.14 12.86
N TYR A 227 16.81 4.21 11.91
CA TYR A 227 17.85 5.25 11.88
C TYR A 227 17.25 6.66 11.76
N PHE A 228 16.37 6.91 10.80
CA PHE A 228 15.79 8.26 10.62
C PHE A 228 14.85 8.63 11.76
N ILE A 229 14.03 7.69 12.26
CA ILE A 229 13.19 7.95 13.44
C ILE A 229 14.03 8.20 14.69
N GLY A 230 15.08 7.42 14.91
CA GLY A 230 15.99 7.59 16.04
C GLY A 230 16.64 8.96 16.04
N ARG A 231 17.11 9.41 14.87
CA ARG A 231 17.67 10.77 14.72
C ARG A 231 16.63 11.86 15.02
N LEU A 232 15.43 11.72 14.50
CA LEU A 232 14.33 12.65 14.79
C LEU A 232 13.97 12.68 16.28
N LEU A 233 13.97 11.53 16.95
CA LEU A 233 13.74 11.44 18.39
C LEU A 233 14.86 12.11 19.18
N CYS A 234 16.12 11.96 18.77
CA CYS A 234 17.24 12.67 19.40
C CYS A 234 17.04 14.18 19.28
N TYR A 235 16.71 14.71 18.10
CA TYR A 235 16.41 16.13 17.94
C TYR A 235 15.20 16.59 18.78
N ALA A 236 14.16 15.77 18.88
CA ALA A 236 12.94 16.16 19.59
C ALA A 236 13.04 16.05 21.11
N LEU A 237 13.71 15.02 21.66
CA LEU A 237 13.66 14.70 23.09
C LEU A 237 14.98 14.92 23.80
N ALA A 238 16.10 14.87 23.08
CA ALA A 238 17.42 14.79 23.69
C ALA A 238 18.49 15.45 22.80
N PRO A 239 18.36 16.77 22.50
CA PRO A 239 19.24 17.46 21.56
C PRO A 239 20.71 17.50 21.98
N TYR A 240 21.01 17.17 23.24
CA TYR A 240 22.35 17.15 23.83
C TYR A 240 23.17 15.88 23.49
N PHE A 241 22.56 14.82 22.93
CA PHE A 241 23.29 13.59 22.56
C PHE A 241 23.98 13.70 21.19
N CYS A 242 24.69 14.80 20.97
CA CYS A 242 25.33 15.09 19.67
C CYS A 242 26.48 14.12 19.37
N PHE A 243 27.28 13.75 20.37
CA PHE A 243 28.41 12.84 20.18
C PHE A 243 27.97 11.42 19.81
N GLU A 244 26.99 10.87 20.51
CA GLU A 244 26.44 9.53 20.23
C GLU A 244 25.80 9.47 18.84
N LEU A 245 25.11 10.55 18.45
CA LEU A 245 24.53 10.67 17.11
C LEU A 245 25.60 10.66 16.01
N SER A 246 26.77 11.26 16.28
CA SER A 246 27.91 11.28 15.35
C SER A 246 28.43 9.88 15.05
N VAL A 247 28.55 9.04 16.07
CA VAL A 247 29.02 7.66 15.95
C VAL A 247 28.04 6.83 15.12
N VAL A 248 26.74 6.97 15.40
CA VAL A 248 25.68 6.29 14.64
C VAL A 248 25.67 6.75 13.17
N CYS A 249 25.85 8.04 12.90
CA CYS A 249 25.95 8.57 11.53
C CYS A 249 27.16 7.98 10.79
N CYS A 250 28.33 7.90 11.42
CA CYS A 250 29.52 7.31 10.82
C CYS A 250 29.30 5.84 10.41
N PHE A 251 28.72 5.03 11.29
CA PHE A 251 28.37 3.65 10.96
C PHE A 251 27.34 3.55 9.82
N ALA A 252 26.33 4.43 9.80
CA ALA A 252 25.34 4.49 8.74
C ALA A 252 25.96 4.84 7.37
N MET A 253 26.93 5.77 7.33
CA MET A 253 27.65 6.09 6.09
C MET A 253 28.49 4.92 5.57
N ILE A 254 29.20 4.22 6.47
CA ILE A 254 29.96 3.00 6.12
C ILE A 254 29.03 1.94 5.55
N PHE A 255 27.87 1.74 6.17
CA PHE A 255 26.83 0.86 5.64
C PHE A 255 26.37 1.28 4.24
N GLY A 256 26.27 2.59 3.98
CA GLY A 256 25.91 3.09 2.65
C GLY A 256 26.89 2.69 1.55
N LEU A 257 28.21 2.70 1.83
CA LEU A 257 29.21 2.19 0.88
C LEU A 257 29.02 0.70 0.60
N TRP A 258 28.80 -0.08 1.66
CA TRP A 258 28.55 -1.51 1.53
C TRP A 258 27.26 -1.78 0.74
N SER A 259 26.19 -1.03 0.99
CA SER A 259 24.91 -1.16 0.29
C SER A 259 25.06 -0.89 -1.21
N MET A 260 25.80 0.16 -1.59
CA MET A 260 26.08 0.47 -3.00
C MET A 260 26.97 -0.59 -3.65
N TRP A 261 27.98 -1.09 -2.95
CA TRP A 261 28.84 -2.17 -3.43
C TRP A 261 28.03 -3.43 -3.76
N GLN A 262 27.11 -3.83 -2.88
CA GLN A 262 26.25 -4.99 -3.10
C GLN A 262 25.35 -4.81 -4.33
N GLN A 263 24.73 -3.64 -4.50
CA GLN A 263 23.85 -3.38 -5.63
C GLN A 263 24.59 -3.40 -6.98
N ILE A 264 25.75 -2.73 -7.05
CA ILE A 264 26.51 -2.57 -8.29
C ILE A 264 27.23 -3.87 -8.67
N PHE A 265 28.02 -4.44 -7.76
CA PHE A 265 28.95 -5.52 -8.12
C PHE A 265 28.37 -6.92 -7.92
N VAL A 266 27.51 -7.09 -6.92
CA VAL A 266 27.01 -8.43 -6.53
C VAL A 266 25.66 -8.72 -7.17
N LEU A 267 24.71 -7.79 -7.05
CA LEU A 267 23.34 -7.96 -7.58
C LEU A 267 23.21 -7.51 -9.03
N LYS A 268 24.17 -6.71 -9.53
CA LYS A 268 24.19 -6.11 -10.88
C LYS A 268 22.88 -5.40 -11.24
N ASN A 269 22.20 -4.88 -10.22
CA ASN A 269 20.92 -4.19 -10.31
C ASN A 269 20.93 -3.08 -9.26
N VAL A 270 20.45 -1.89 -9.63
CA VAL A 270 20.39 -0.73 -8.74
C VAL A 270 18.94 -0.42 -8.40
N CYS A 271 18.63 -0.33 -7.10
CA CYS A 271 17.32 0.10 -6.64
C CYS A 271 17.35 1.62 -6.44
N ILE A 272 16.59 2.37 -7.25
CA ILE A 272 16.52 3.83 -7.15
C ILE A 272 16.18 4.29 -5.73
N ILE A 273 15.18 3.66 -5.11
CA ILE A 273 14.72 4.06 -3.77
C ILE A 273 15.81 3.79 -2.72
N CYS A 274 16.50 2.65 -2.77
CA CYS A 274 17.62 2.37 -1.87
C CYS A 274 18.76 3.36 -2.08
N THR A 275 19.09 3.68 -3.34
CA THR A 275 20.12 4.68 -3.66
C THR A 275 19.75 6.07 -3.12
N LEU A 276 18.48 6.49 -3.26
CA LEU A 276 18.00 7.76 -2.68
C LEU A 276 18.12 7.77 -1.16
N VAL A 277 17.77 6.66 -0.49
CA VAL A 277 17.98 6.52 0.96
C VAL A 277 19.46 6.65 1.32
N GLN A 278 20.37 6.03 0.57
CA GLN A 278 21.81 6.17 0.84
C GLN A 278 22.31 7.59 0.60
N VAL A 279 21.83 8.27 -0.44
CA VAL A 279 22.13 9.69 -0.66
C VAL A 279 21.68 10.53 0.53
N LEU A 280 20.48 10.30 1.07
CA LEU A 280 20.00 11.01 2.26
C LEU A 280 20.86 10.73 3.50
N VAL A 281 21.26 9.48 3.73
CA VAL A 281 22.17 9.12 4.83
C VAL A 281 23.50 9.88 4.70
N TRP A 282 24.08 9.91 3.50
CA TRP A 282 25.34 10.58 3.23
C TRP A 282 25.24 12.11 3.35
N VAL A 283 24.22 12.73 2.76
CA VAL A 283 24.00 14.18 2.86
C VAL A 283 23.82 14.59 4.32
N ASN A 284 22.99 13.86 5.07
CA ASN A 284 22.81 14.13 6.50
C ASN A 284 24.10 13.97 7.29
N GLY A 285 24.84 12.88 7.06
CA GLY A 285 26.10 12.60 7.76
C GLY A 285 27.17 13.65 7.47
N LEU A 286 27.29 14.10 6.22
CA LEU A 286 28.23 15.17 5.84
C LEU A 286 27.85 16.51 6.49
N ILE A 287 26.57 16.90 6.46
CA ILE A 287 26.10 18.13 7.13
C ILE A 287 26.40 18.06 8.62
N PHE A 288 26.20 16.90 9.25
CA PHE A 288 26.48 16.71 10.66
C PHE A 288 27.97 16.84 10.97
N LEU A 289 28.84 16.15 10.21
CA LEU A 289 30.29 16.18 10.42
C LEU A 289 30.89 17.57 10.19
N ILE A 290 30.43 18.31 9.17
CA ILE A 290 30.91 19.68 8.89
C ILE A 290 30.52 20.65 10.01
N ASN A 291 29.37 20.43 10.64
CA ASN A 291 28.84 21.32 11.68
C ASN A 291 29.04 20.78 13.09
N ILE A 292 29.89 19.76 13.28
CA ILE A 292 30.06 19.11 14.58
C ILE A 292 30.51 20.10 15.66
N ASP A 293 31.32 21.09 15.29
CA ASP A 293 31.80 22.15 16.18
C ASP A 293 30.68 23.13 16.59
N ASN A 294 29.71 23.37 15.71
CA ASN A 294 28.53 24.19 16.02
C ASN A 294 27.57 23.47 16.98
N TYR A 295 27.59 22.14 16.98
CA TYR A 295 26.78 21.32 17.88
C TYR A 295 27.46 21.08 19.24
N SER A 296 28.80 21.01 19.31
CA SER A 296 29.54 20.87 20.58
C SER A 296 29.56 22.16 21.43
N TYR A 297 29.33 23.33 20.83
CA TYR A 297 29.07 24.58 21.57
C TYR A 297 27.75 24.56 22.37
N PHE A 298 26.80 23.68 22.01
CA PHE A 298 25.55 23.53 22.77
C PHE A 298 25.71 22.78 24.09
N ASP A 299 26.66 21.84 24.17
CA ASP A 299 26.95 21.09 25.39
C ASP A 299 27.73 21.91 26.44
N SER A 300 28.32 23.05 26.04
CA SER A 300 29.18 23.87 26.91
C SER A 300 28.48 25.11 27.51
N PHE A 301 27.20 25.34 27.17
CA PHE A 301 26.39 26.44 27.70
C PHE A 301 25.46 26.05 28.85
N ILE A 302 25.58 24.83 29.37
CA ILE A 302 24.92 24.30 30.58
C ILE A 302 25.99 23.87 31.57
#